data_AF-A0ABD0ZX91-F1
#
_entry.id   AF-A0ABD0ZX91-F1
#
_cell.length_a   1.000
_cell.length_b   1.000
_cell.length_c   1.000
_cell.angle_alpha   90.00
_cell.angle_beta   90.00
_cell.angle_gamma   90.00
#
_symmetry.space_group_name_H-M   'P 1'
#
loop_
_entity.id
_entity.type
_entity.pdbx_description
1 polymer ?
#
loop_
_entity_poly.entity_id
_entity_poly.type
_entity_poly.pdbx_seq_one_letter_code
_entity_poly.pdbx_strand_id
1 'polypeptide(L)'
;MLAIFQKAFAHPPEELNSPASNFTGKNPKLPGETLSDFLSHHPDTAFSMNFGDSAVLAYVRSQNSHRQRVFCGIDGIYCVFLGTLNNLWDLNKQYGLSGKTSNEAMFVIEAYRTLRDRGPYPADQVLRGLDGSFAFVVYDTQSSSVFAALGSDGAEGLYWGIAADGSVVMSDDLKIIKQGCAKSFAPFPPGCMFHSETGLMSFEHPKNKMMAMPRIDSEGVLCGANFKVDACTKINSIPRRGSEANWSLSNLR
;
A
#
# COMPACT_ATOMS: atom_id res chain seq x y z
N MET A 1 -7.84 -9.25 -1.79
CA MET A 1 -8.22 -7.87 -1.48
C MET A 1 -8.28 -7.06 -2.76
N LEU A 2 -9.13 -6.06 -2.78
CA LEU A 2 -9.18 -5.05 -3.84
C LEU A 2 -9.39 -3.71 -3.14
N ALA A 3 -8.62 -2.70 -3.53
CA ALA A 3 -8.80 -1.33 -3.09
C ALA A 3 -8.78 -0.45 -4.33
N ILE A 4 -9.78 0.42 -4.47
CA ILE A 4 -9.89 1.36 -5.58
C ILE A 4 -10.00 2.75 -4.98
N PHE A 5 -9.16 3.67 -5.45
CA PHE A 5 -9.11 5.06 -5.01
C PHE A 5 -9.31 5.95 -6.22
N GLN A 6 -10.29 6.85 -6.15
CA GLN A 6 -10.53 7.76 -7.26
C GLN A 6 -9.32 8.66 -7.51
N LYS A 7 -9.15 9.07 -8.77
CA LYS A 7 -8.02 9.90 -9.25
C LYS A 7 -7.76 11.14 -8.38
N ALA A 8 -8.81 11.72 -7.80
CA ALA A 8 -8.69 12.91 -6.95
C ALA A 8 -8.00 12.66 -5.60
N PHE A 9 -7.94 11.40 -5.13
CA PHE A 9 -7.46 11.03 -3.79
C PHE A 9 -6.14 10.23 -3.81
N ALA A 10 -5.75 9.67 -4.95
CA ALA A 10 -4.50 8.95 -5.09
C ALA A 10 -3.81 9.26 -6.42
N HIS A 11 -2.55 9.67 -6.35
CA HIS A 11 -1.74 10.06 -7.49
C HIS A 11 -0.59 9.06 -7.66
N PRO A 12 -0.77 7.98 -8.44
CA PRO A 12 0.32 7.05 -8.72
C PRO A 12 1.33 7.73 -9.67
N PRO A 13 2.58 7.25 -9.74
CA PRO A 13 3.53 7.75 -10.72
C PRO A 13 2.99 7.59 -12.15
N GLU A 14 3.18 8.61 -12.98
CA GLU A 14 2.61 8.67 -14.35
C GLU A 14 3.12 7.52 -15.22
N GLU A 15 4.32 7.01 -14.94
CA GLU A 15 4.96 5.90 -15.66
C GLU A 15 4.23 4.56 -15.47
N LEU A 16 3.33 4.46 -14.49
CA LEU A 16 2.45 3.31 -14.35
C LEU A 16 1.39 3.26 -15.47
N ASN A 17 1.08 4.40 -16.10
CA ASN A 17 0.13 4.48 -17.19
C ASN A 17 0.80 4.07 -18.51
N SER A 18 0.34 2.97 -19.12
CA SER A 18 0.81 2.57 -20.44
C SER A 18 -0.13 3.08 -21.53
N PRO A 19 0.37 3.80 -22.55
CA PRO A 19 -0.42 4.13 -23.73
C PRO A 19 -0.73 2.90 -24.61
N ALA A 20 -0.12 1.74 -24.31
CA ALA A 20 -0.21 0.54 -25.14
C ALA A 20 -1.58 -0.17 -25.07
N SER A 21 -2.41 0.15 -24.08
CA SER A 21 -3.79 -0.34 -23.96
C SER A 21 -4.60 0.00 -25.22
N ASN A 22 -4.42 1.19 -25.79
CA ASN A 22 -5.08 1.65 -27.02
C ASN A 22 -4.74 0.80 -28.25
N PHE A 23 -3.58 0.14 -28.27
CA PHE A 23 -3.10 -0.62 -29.43
C PHE A 23 -3.46 -2.11 -29.39
N THR A 24 -3.83 -2.63 -28.22
CA THR A 24 -4.10 -4.06 -28.02
C THR A 24 -5.59 -4.42 -28.04
N GLY A 25 -6.47 -3.42 -28.22
CA GLY A 25 -7.93 -3.59 -28.18
C GLY A 25 -8.48 -3.93 -26.79
N LYS A 26 -7.63 -3.99 -25.77
CA LYS A 26 -8.00 -4.20 -24.37
C LYS A 26 -7.94 -2.86 -23.65
N ASN A 27 -9.10 -2.26 -23.46
CA ASN A 27 -9.22 -1.02 -22.71
C ASN A 27 -9.28 -1.32 -21.20
N PRO A 28 -8.71 -0.44 -20.36
CA PRO A 28 -8.97 -0.50 -18.93
C PRO A 28 -10.49 -0.34 -18.68
N LYS A 29 -10.96 -0.90 -17.58
CA LYS A 29 -12.36 -0.87 -17.14
C LYS A 29 -12.59 0.28 -16.18
N LEU A 30 -13.86 0.63 -15.98
CA LEU A 30 -14.25 1.53 -14.90
C LEU A 30 -14.11 0.84 -13.52
N PRO A 31 -13.93 1.61 -12.43
CA PRO A 31 -13.89 1.08 -11.07
C PRO A 31 -15.05 0.14 -10.72
N GLY A 32 -16.28 0.53 -11.07
CA GLY A 32 -17.49 -0.25 -10.76
C GLY A 32 -17.54 -1.60 -11.48
N GLU A 33 -17.02 -1.68 -12.71
CA GLU A 33 -16.90 -2.92 -13.47
C GLU A 33 -15.84 -3.84 -12.84
N THR A 34 -14.69 -3.28 -12.46
CA THR A 34 -13.60 -4.02 -11.80
C THR A 34 -14.07 -4.58 -10.44
N LEU A 35 -14.84 -3.80 -9.68
CA LEU A 35 -15.47 -4.27 -8.44
C LEU A 35 -16.47 -5.40 -8.69
N SER A 36 -17.34 -5.24 -9.69
CA SER A 36 -18.35 -6.25 -10.03
C SER A 36 -17.69 -7.56 -10.45
N ASP A 37 -16.65 -7.50 -11.27
CA ASP A 37 -15.83 -8.65 -11.63
C ASP A 37 -15.25 -9.31 -10.37
N PHE A 38 -14.61 -8.54 -9.48
CA PHE A 38 -14.03 -9.07 -8.24
C PHE A 38 -15.05 -9.81 -7.36
N LEU A 39 -16.24 -9.23 -7.18
CA LEU A 39 -17.31 -9.86 -6.41
C LEU A 39 -17.84 -11.12 -7.10
N SER A 40 -17.94 -11.11 -8.43
CA SER A 40 -18.39 -12.29 -9.20
C SER A 40 -17.42 -13.47 -9.13
N HIS A 41 -16.11 -13.21 -8.96
CA HIS A 41 -15.11 -14.26 -8.75
C HIS A 41 -15.19 -14.88 -7.35
N HIS A 42 -15.85 -14.21 -6.40
CA HIS A 42 -15.89 -14.60 -4.98
C HIS A 42 -17.28 -14.36 -4.35
N PRO A 43 -18.35 -14.99 -4.88
CA PRO A 43 -19.73 -14.64 -4.54
C PRO A 43 -20.09 -14.82 -3.06
N ASP A 44 -19.54 -15.86 -2.41
CA ASP A 44 -19.94 -16.25 -1.04
C ASP A 44 -18.96 -15.76 0.04
N THR A 45 -17.78 -15.28 -0.35
CA THR A 45 -16.70 -14.93 0.59
C THR A 45 -16.21 -13.51 0.47
N ALA A 46 -16.63 -12.77 -0.55
CA ALA A 46 -16.32 -11.36 -0.69
C ALA A 46 -17.35 -10.46 -0.02
N PHE A 47 -16.87 -9.34 0.51
CA PHE A 47 -17.70 -8.17 0.74
C PHE A 47 -16.98 -6.93 0.24
N SER A 48 -17.74 -5.85 0.02
CA SER A 48 -17.18 -4.55 -0.33
C SER A 48 -17.74 -3.45 0.57
N MET A 49 -16.96 -2.40 0.72
CA MET A 49 -17.31 -1.19 1.44
C MET A 49 -16.99 -0.01 0.52
N ASN A 50 -18.03 0.78 0.24
CA ASN A 50 -17.94 1.95 -0.63
C ASN A 50 -17.96 3.21 0.22
N PHE A 51 -17.03 4.13 -0.04
CA PHE A 51 -16.88 5.40 0.66
C PHE A 51 -17.27 6.55 -0.26
N GLY A 52 -18.50 6.48 -0.79
CA GLY A 52 -19.00 7.43 -1.80
C GLY A 52 -18.12 7.45 -3.04
N ASP A 53 -17.78 8.66 -3.49
CA ASP A 53 -16.90 8.89 -4.64
C ASP A 53 -15.42 8.96 -4.25
N SER A 54 -15.01 8.46 -3.09
CA SER A 54 -13.60 8.52 -2.68
C SER A 54 -12.87 7.22 -2.88
N ALA A 55 -13.41 6.14 -2.32
CA ALA A 55 -12.73 4.86 -2.32
C ALA A 55 -13.70 3.68 -2.25
N VAL A 56 -13.21 2.53 -2.70
CA VAL A 56 -13.85 1.22 -2.53
C VAL A 56 -12.82 0.28 -1.94
N LEU A 57 -13.17 -0.40 -0.84
CA LEU A 57 -12.39 -1.51 -0.30
C LEU A 57 -13.22 -2.79 -0.42
N ALA A 58 -12.67 -3.82 -1.06
CA ALA A 58 -13.26 -5.14 -1.10
C ALA A 58 -12.31 -6.18 -0.51
N TYR A 59 -12.89 -7.04 0.32
CA TYR A 59 -12.19 -8.05 1.08
C TYR A 59 -12.80 -9.40 0.75
N VAL A 60 -11.96 -10.43 0.69
CA VAL A 60 -12.38 -11.81 0.54
C VAL A 60 -11.92 -12.57 1.78
N ARG A 61 -12.81 -13.34 2.41
CA ARG A 61 -12.44 -14.15 3.56
C ARG A 61 -11.36 -15.16 3.19
N SER A 62 -10.31 -15.25 3.99
CA SER A 62 -9.27 -16.27 3.77
C SER A 62 -9.87 -17.66 3.97
N GLN A 63 -9.71 -18.54 2.98
CA GLN A 63 -10.17 -19.93 3.04
C GLN A 63 -9.06 -20.90 3.47
N ASN A 64 -7.78 -20.49 3.40
CA ASN A 64 -6.62 -21.34 3.68
C ASN A 64 -5.73 -20.72 4.77
N SER A 65 -5.13 -21.56 5.62
CA SER A 65 -4.26 -21.15 6.73
C SER A 65 -2.93 -20.50 6.31
N HIS A 66 -2.53 -20.62 5.04
CA HIS A 66 -1.21 -20.19 4.57
C HIS A 66 -1.09 -18.70 4.24
N ARG A 67 -2.21 -17.99 4.04
CA ARG A 67 -2.21 -16.54 3.78
C ARG A 67 -3.30 -15.89 4.60
N GLN A 68 -2.89 -15.30 5.72
CA GLN A 68 -3.78 -14.59 6.61
C GLN A 68 -4.21 -13.28 5.94
N ARG A 69 -5.51 -13.00 5.96
CA ARG A 69 -6.08 -11.74 5.48
C ARG A 69 -6.99 -11.19 6.55
N VAL A 70 -6.69 -10.00 7.03
CA VAL A 70 -7.43 -9.34 8.11
C VAL A 70 -8.00 -8.04 7.58
N PHE A 71 -9.26 -7.77 7.91
CA PHE A 71 -9.90 -6.48 7.69
C PHE A 71 -10.24 -5.86 9.03
N CYS A 72 -9.94 -4.59 9.20
CA CYS A 72 -10.29 -3.84 10.40
C CYS A 72 -10.69 -2.41 10.05
N GLY A 73 -11.66 -1.86 10.79
CA GLY A 73 -12.03 -0.45 10.72
C GLY A 73 -12.16 0.12 12.13
N ILE A 74 -11.42 1.19 12.44
CA ILE A 74 -11.44 1.88 13.75
C ILE A 74 -11.41 3.39 13.48
N ASP A 75 -12.32 4.13 14.12
CA ASP A 75 -12.38 5.60 14.08
C ASP A 75 -12.33 6.20 12.66
N GLY A 76 -13.01 5.57 11.70
CA GLY A 76 -13.04 6.02 10.30
C GLY A 76 -11.78 5.68 9.49
N ILE A 77 -10.87 4.89 10.04
CA ILE A 77 -9.67 4.39 9.36
C ILE A 77 -9.86 2.89 9.11
N TYR A 78 -9.72 2.48 7.86
CA TYR A 78 -9.96 1.11 7.41
C TYR A 78 -8.66 0.52 6.88
N CYS A 79 -8.33 -0.69 7.30
CA CYS A 79 -7.14 -1.41 6.89
C CYS A 79 -7.50 -2.80 6.38
N VAL A 80 -6.99 -3.13 5.20
CA VAL A 80 -6.90 -4.51 4.72
C VAL A 80 -5.45 -4.93 4.83
N PHE A 81 -5.17 -5.95 5.62
CA PHE A 81 -3.84 -6.50 5.87
C PHE A 81 -3.74 -7.92 5.30
N LEU A 82 -2.60 -8.22 4.68
CA LEU A 82 -2.20 -9.52 4.14
C LEU A 82 -0.93 -9.97 4.83
N GLY A 83 -0.84 -11.26 5.13
CA GLY A 83 0.33 -11.88 5.76
C GLY A 83 0.27 -11.83 7.28
N THR A 84 1.43 -11.87 7.93
CA THR A 84 1.58 -11.99 9.39
C THR A 84 2.81 -11.25 9.88
N LEU A 85 2.73 -10.69 11.09
CA LEU A 85 3.86 -10.05 11.76
C LEU A 85 4.41 -10.97 12.87
N ASN A 86 5.69 -11.31 12.79
CA ASN A 86 6.42 -12.13 13.75
C ASN A 86 6.63 -11.41 15.10
N ASN A 87 6.76 -10.08 15.07
CA ASN A 87 7.04 -9.24 16.24
C ASN A 87 5.82 -8.43 16.71
N LEU A 88 4.60 -8.83 16.35
CA LEU A 88 3.36 -8.12 16.71
C LEU A 88 3.23 -7.89 18.23
N TRP A 89 3.65 -8.85 19.04
CA TRP A 89 3.59 -8.72 20.50
C TRP A 89 4.48 -7.59 21.03
N ASP A 90 5.73 -7.51 20.57
CA ASP A 90 6.67 -6.45 20.94
C ASP A 90 6.17 -5.08 20.48
N LEU A 91 5.67 -5.02 19.24
CA LEU A 91 5.05 -3.83 18.67
C LEU A 91 3.87 -3.34 19.52
N ASN A 92 2.96 -4.25 19.91
CA ASN A 92 1.84 -3.89 20.77
C ASN A 92 2.29 -3.34 22.12
N LYS A 93 3.37 -3.87 22.71
CA LYS A 93 3.93 -3.35 23.97
C LYS A 93 4.51 -1.95 23.80
N GLN A 94 5.27 -1.72 22.73
CA GLN A 94 5.88 -0.42 22.43
C GLN A 94 4.85 0.68 22.18
N TYR A 95 3.74 0.34 21.51
CA TYR A 95 2.66 1.27 21.19
C TYR A 95 1.58 1.35 22.29
N GLY A 96 1.77 0.68 23.44
CA GLY A 96 0.82 0.71 24.55
C GLY A 96 -0.53 0.04 24.25
N LEU A 97 -0.55 -0.92 23.31
CA LEU A 97 -1.73 -1.70 22.91
C LEU A 97 -1.85 -3.02 23.69
N SER A 98 -0.93 -3.31 24.62
CA SER A 98 -0.99 -4.48 25.51
C SER A 98 -2.30 -4.49 26.33
N GLY A 99 -3.16 -5.47 26.08
CA GLY A 99 -4.44 -5.64 26.79
C GLY A 99 -5.68 -5.52 25.90
N LYS A 100 -5.53 -5.09 24.64
CA LYS A 100 -6.57 -5.21 23.60
C LYS A 100 -6.30 -6.45 22.76
N THR A 101 -7.35 -7.12 22.24
CA THR A 101 -7.19 -8.13 21.18
C THR A 101 -6.64 -7.44 19.95
N SER A 102 -5.33 -7.46 19.77
CA SER A 102 -4.64 -6.81 18.66
C SER A 102 -4.39 -7.82 17.55
N ASN A 103 -4.93 -7.54 16.38
CA ASN A 103 -4.51 -8.18 15.13
C ASN A 103 -3.62 -7.21 14.34
N GLU A 104 -2.98 -7.70 13.29
CA GLU A 104 -2.03 -6.93 12.47
C GLU A 104 -2.67 -5.67 11.88
N ALA A 105 -3.92 -5.76 11.41
CA ALA A 105 -4.65 -4.62 10.85
C ALA A 105 -4.94 -3.55 11.92
N MET A 106 -5.29 -3.94 13.14
CA MET A 106 -5.48 -3.01 14.26
C MET A 106 -4.19 -2.29 14.62
N PHE A 107 -3.08 -3.03 14.70
CA PHE A 107 -1.77 -2.43 14.95
C PHE A 107 -1.42 -1.40 13.87
N VAL A 108 -1.61 -1.75 12.59
CA VAL A 108 -1.35 -0.83 11.46
C VAL A 108 -2.21 0.43 11.54
N ILE A 109 -3.49 0.33 11.90
CA ILE A 109 -4.36 1.50 12.10
C ILE A 109 -3.82 2.41 13.20
N GLU A 110 -3.44 1.86 14.35
CA GLU A 110 -2.91 2.65 15.47
C GLU A 110 -1.54 3.27 15.17
N ALA A 111 -0.68 2.55 14.44
CA ALA A 111 0.59 3.08 13.94
C ALA A 111 0.37 4.24 12.96
N TYR A 112 -0.57 4.09 12.00
CA TYR A 112 -0.95 5.14 11.05
C TYR A 112 -1.50 6.38 11.77
N ARG A 113 -2.40 6.20 12.75
CA ARG A 113 -2.91 7.32 13.58
C ARG A 113 -1.78 8.06 14.28
N THR A 114 -0.84 7.33 14.85
CA THR A 114 0.32 7.92 15.53
C THR A 114 1.18 8.75 14.56
N LEU A 115 1.39 8.25 13.34
CA LEU A 115 2.09 8.96 12.27
C LEU A 115 1.36 10.24 11.85
N ARG A 116 0.04 10.17 11.68
CA ARG A 116 -0.82 11.29 11.27
C ARG A 116 -0.94 12.38 12.34
N ASP A 117 -1.24 11.98 13.58
CA ASP A 117 -1.66 12.90 14.65
C ASP A 117 -0.47 13.45 15.46
N ARG A 118 0.59 12.64 15.63
CA ARG A 118 1.72 12.99 16.51
C ARG A 118 3.06 13.03 15.79
N GLY A 119 3.22 12.22 14.73
CA GLY A 119 4.44 12.14 13.92
C GLY A 119 5.76 12.04 14.68
N PRO A 120 5.89 11.25 15.77
CA PRO A 120 7.16 11.19 16.52
C PRO A 120 8.29 10.55 15.70
N TYR A 121 7.94 9.67 14.77
CA TYR A 121 8.86 8.95 13.89
C TYR A 121 8.38 9.05 12.45
N PRO A 122 9.27 9.02 11.45
CA PRO A 122 8.85 8.97 10.06
C PRO A 122 8.31 7.57 9.71
N ALA A 123 7.41 7.50 8.74
CA ALA A 123 6.72 6.26 8.37
C ALA A 123 7.70 5.15 7.93
N ASP A 124 8.84 5.49 7.32
CA ASP A 124 9.86 4.51 6.93
C ASP A 124 10.52 3.81 8.13
N GLN A 125 10.62 4.48 9.27
CA GLN A 125 11.17 3.88 10.49
C GLN A 125 10.17 2.91 11.11
N VAL A 126 8.88 3.26 11.11
CA VAL A 126 7.81 2.38 11.58
C VAL A 126 7.74 1.11 10.72
N LEU A 127 7.76 1.24 9.40
CA LEU A 127 7.69 0.10 8.48
C LEU A 127 8.90 -0.82 8.56
N ARG A 128 10.11 -0.27 8.74
CA ARG A 128 11.32 -1.09 8.97
C ARG A 128 11.29 -1.84 10.30
N GLY A 129 10.48 -1.38 11.26
CA GLY A 129 10.27 -2.07 12.53
C GLY A 129 9.32 -3.26 12.43
N LEU A 130 8.63 -3.46 11.29
CA LEU A 130 7.73 -4.60 11.08
C LEU A 130 8.55 -5.82 10.65
N ASP A 131 8.53 -6.87 11.47
CA ASP A 131 9.13 -8.15 11.14
C ASP A 131 8.02 -9.12 10.72
N GLY A 132 8.12 -9.66 9.51
CA GLY A 132 7.17 -10.59 8.94
C GLY A 132 6.93 -10.36 7.45
N SER A 133 6.12 -11.23 6.86
CA SER A 133 5.64 -11.10 5.49
C SER A 133 4.34 -10.32 5.51
N PHE A 134 4.31 -9.14 4.89
CA PHE A 134 3.12 -8.31 4.92
C PHE A 134 2.87 -7.51 3.65
N ALA A 135 1.60 -7.26 3.38
CA ALA A 135 1.15 -6.19 2.50
C ALA A 135 -0.11 -5.58 3.10
N PHE A 136 -0.29 -4.27 3.02
CA PHE A 136 -1.52 -3.66 3.50
C PHE A 136 -1.91 -2.42 2.72
N VAL A 137 -3.19 -2.09 2.81
CA VAL A 137 -3.76 -0.84 2.33
C VAL A 137 -4.64 -0.26 3.43
N VAL A 138 -4.37 0.99 3.78
CA VAL A 138 -5.10 1.81 4.74
C VAL A 138 -5.80 2.94 3.97
N TYR A 139 -7.05 3.18 4.34
CA TYR A 139 -7.83 4.33 3.89
C TYR A 139 -8.37 5.09 5.11
N ASP A 140 -8.04 6.37 5.20
CA ASP A 140 -8.54 7.27 6.23
C ASP A 140 -9.64 8.15 5.67
N THR A 141 -10.88 7.96 6.12
CA THR A 141 -12.04 8.75 5.66
C THR A 141 -12.02 10.20 6.13
N GLN A 142 -11.25 10.54 7.17
CA GLN A 142 -11.21 11.90 7.71
C GLN A 142 -10.34 12.82 6.86
N SER A 143 -9.20 12.30 6.40
CA SER A 143 -8.25 13.02 5.55
C SER A 143 -8.37 12.66 4.07
N SER A 144 -9.21 11.68 3.73
CA SER A 144 -9.26 11.03 2.41
C SER A 144 -7.90 10.54 1.94
N SER A 145 -7.03 10.15 2.88
CA SER A 145 -5.67 9.70 2.60
C SER A 145 -5.59 8.19 2.40
N VAL A 146 -4.66 7.81 1.54
CA VAL A 146 -4.35 6.42 1.23
C VAL A 146 -2.94 6.13 1.69
N PHE A 147 -2.75 5.00 2.39
CA PHE A 147 -1.44 4.52 2.78
C PHE A 147 -1.30 3.02 2.51
N ALA A 148 -0.37 2.65 1.65
CA ALA A 148 -0.13 1.25 1.29
C ALA A 148 1.35 0.90 1.48
N ALA A 149 1.64 -0.34 1.85
CA ALA A 149 3.01 -0.83 1.95
C ALA A 149 3.11 -2.31 1.61
N LEU A 150 4.28 -2.71 1.13
CA LEU A 150 4.66 -4.10 0.88
C LEU A 150 5.99 -4.39 1.56
N GLY A 151 6.04 -5.48 2.33
CA GLY A 151 7.23 -5.97 3.02
C GLY A 151 8.40 -6.21 2.07
N SER A 152 9.62 -6.11 2.61
CA SER A 152 10.87 -6.25 1.86
C SER A 152 11.09 -7.65 1.29
N ASP A 153 10.53 -8.67 1.94
CA ASP A 153 10.69 -10.07 1.53
C ASP A 153 9.93 -10.41 0.24
N GLY A 154 8.95 -9.57 -0.15
CA GLY A 154 8.09 -9.78 -1.31
C GLY A 154 7.28 -11.08 -1.25
N ALA A 155 7.12 -11.67 -0.07
CA ALA A 155 6.43 -12.95 0.10
C ALA A 155 4.92 -12.81 -0.11
N GLU A 156 4.36 -11.67 0.31
CA GLU A 156 3.02 -11.26 -0.06
C GLU A 156 3.00 -10.59 -1.44
N GLY A 157 1.95 -10.83 -2.20
CA GLY A 157 1.78 -10.24 -3.53
C GLY A 157 0.85 -9.04 -3.45
N LEU A 158 1.35 -7.87 -3.86
CA LEU A 158 0.52 -6.69 -4.09
C LEU A 158 0.80 -6.15 -5.49
N TYR A 159 -0.26 -5.85 -6.22
CA TYR A 159 -0.22 -5.28 -7.55
C TYR A 159 -1.02 -3.98 -7.53
N TRP A 160 -0.65 -3.08 -8.43
CA TRP A 160 -1.31 -1.80 -8.59
C TRP A 160 -1.39 -1.41 -10.05
N GLY A 161 -2.40 -0.62 -10.40
CA GLY A 161 -2.64 -0.16 -11.76
C GLY A 161 -3.60 1.01 -11.82
N ILE A 162 -3.86 1.46 -13.03
CA ILE A 162 -4.70 2.62 -13.33
C ILE A 162 -5.92 2.16 -14.13
N ALA A 163 -7.11 2.45 -13.62
CA ALA A 163 -8.39 2.20 -14.26
C ALA A 163 -8.69 3.23 -15.36
N ALA A 164 -9.79 3.05 -16.09
CA ALA A 164 -10.14 3.87 -17.26
C ALA A 164 -10.35 5.36 -16.95
N ASP A 165 -10.83 5.66 -15.74
CA ASP A 165 -11.06 7.03 -15.24
C ASP A 165 -9.81 7.64 -14.56
N GLY A 166 -8.70 6.90 -14.53
CA GLY A 166 -7.48 7.28 -13.83
C GLY A 166 -7.46 6.92 -12.34
N SER A 167 -8.47 6.19 -11.84
CA SER A 167 -8.47 5.68 -10.47
C SER A 167 -7.34 4.67 -10.24
N VAL A 168 -6.76 4.69 -9.05
CA VAL A 168 -5.75 3.71 -8.63
C VAL A 168 -6.44 2.45 -8.16
N VAL A 169 -6.04 1.32 -8.71
CA VAL A 169 -6.53 -0.01 -8.31
C VAL A 169 -5.38 -0.77 -7.68
N MET A 170 -5.56 -1.30 -6.48
CA MET A 170 -4.60 -2.15 -5.77
C MET A 170 -5.25 -3.50 -5.44
N SER A 171 -4.56 -4.60 -5.69
CA SER A 171 -5.06 -5.94 -5.39
C SER A 171 -3.93 -6.95 -5.26
N ASP A 172 -4.15 -7.99 -4.48
CA ASP A 172 -3.29 -9.19 -4.43
C ASP A 172 -3.59 -10.20 -5.54
N ASP A 173 -4.67 -10.00 -6.31
CA ASP A 173 -5.01 -10.84 -7.46
C ASP A 173 -4.59 -10.18 -8.77
N LEU A 174 -3.55 -10.76 -9.40
CA LEU A 174 -3.03 -10.32 -10.69
C LEU A 174 -4.10 -10.40 -11.81
N LYS A 175 -5.04 -11.35 -11.75
CA LYS A 175 -6.07 -11.50 -12.79
C LYS A 175 -7.02 -10.31 -12.77
N ILE A 176 -7.44 -9.89 -11.58
CA ILE A 176 -8.31 -8.74 -11.39
C ILE A 176 -7.63 -7.46 -11.89
N ILE A 177 -6.35 -7.27 -11.56
CA ILE A 177 -5.58 -6.12 -12.05
C ILE A 177 -5.43 -6.12 -13.57
N LYS A 178 -5.11 -7.27 -14.18
CA LYS A 178 -5.02 -7.37 -15.64
C LYS A 178 -6.34 -7.09 -16.34
N GLN A 179 -7.46 -7.54 -15.76
CA GLN A 179 -8.79 -7.31 -16.31
C GLN A 179 -9.24 -5.85 -16.15
N GLY A 180 -8.96 -5.24 -14.99
CA GLY A 180 -9.38 -3.87 -14.68
C GLY A 180 -8.50 -2.79 -15.29
N CYS A 181 -7.17 -2.98 -15.30
CA CYS A 181 -6.20 -1.95 -15.69
C CYS A 181 -5.55 -2.20 -17.06
N ALA A 182 -5.93 -3.29 -17.74
CA ALA A 182 -5.36 -3.71 -19.04
C ALA A 182 -3.82 -3.78 -19.04
N LYS A 183 -3.14 -2.80 -19.66
CA LYS A 183 -1.67 -2.70 -19.75
C LYS A 183 -1.07 -1.67 -18.77
N SER A 184 -1.90 -0.91 -18.05
CA SER A 184 -1.47 0.13 -17.10
C SER A 184 -1.38 -0.44 -15.68
N PHE A 185 -0.50 -1.42 -15.48
CA PHE A 185 -0.30 -2.05 -14.18
C PHE A 185 1.12 -2.59 -13.97
N ALA A 186 1.48 -2.75 -12.70
CA ALA A 186 2.73 -3.33 -12.27
C ALA A 186 2.58 -4.09 -10.95
N PRO A 187 3.56 -4.92 -10.57
CA PRO A 187 3.75 -5.28 -9.17
C PRO A 187 4.01 -4.02 -8.34
N PHE A 188 3.45 -3.97 -7.14
CA PHE A 188 3.85 -2.99 -6.14
C PHE A 188 5.27 -3.37 -5.67
N PRO A 189 6.21 -2.41 -5.57
CA PRO A 189 7.60 -2.75 -5.28
C PRO A 189 7.78 -3.20 -3.82
N PRO A 190 8.48 -4.32 -3.56
CA PRO A 190 8.86 -4.73 -2.21
C PRO A 190 9.70 -3.66 -1.51
N GLY A 191 9.61 -3.59 -0.18
CA GLY A 191 10.40 -2.63 0.60
C GLY A 191 9.96 -1.18 0.42
N CYS A 192 8.74 -0.96 -0.09
CA CYS A 192 8.20 0.36 -0.42
C CYS A 192 6.85 0.62 0.22
N MET A 193 6.53 1.91 0.30
CA MET A 193 5.23 2.43 0.69
C MET A 193 4.75 3.49 -0.28
N PHE A 194 3.44 3.67 -0.33
CA PHE A 194 2.76 4.71 -1.08
C PHE A 194 1.85 5.47 -0.14
N HIS A 195 1.97 6.80 -0.14
CA HIS A 195 1.03 7.70 0.53
C HIS A 195 0.41 8.64 -0.51
N SER A 196 -0.88 8.94 -0.40
CA SER A 196 -1.59 9.83 -1.34
C SER A 196 -0.93 11.19 -1.52
N GLU A 197 -0.28 11.73 -0.49
CA GLU A 197 0.39 13.03 -0.52
C GLU A 197 1.87 12.97 -0.92
N THR A 198 2.61 11.96 -0.48
CA THR A 198 4.07 11.89 -0.70
C THR A 198 4.46 10.97 -1.85
N GLY A 199 3.50 10.25 -2.43
CA GLY A 199 3.71 9.29 -3.49
C GLY A 199 4.45 8.02 -3.03
N LEU A 200 5.07 7.35 -4.00
CA LEU A 200 5.81 6.10 -3.80
C LEU A 200 7.22 6.37 -3.27
N MET A 201 7.61 5.68 -2.20
CA MET A 201 8.98 5.73 -1.65
C MET A 201 9.42 4.39 -1.07
N SER A 202 10.72 4.14 -1.07
CA SER A 202 11.30 2.99 -0.36
C SER A 202 11.44 3.32 1.13
N PHE A 203 10.95 2.43 1.99
CA PHE A 203 11.21 2.55 3.43
C PHE A 203 12.56 1.93 3.82
N GLU A 204 13.13 1.07 2.98
CA GLU A 204 14.49 0.53 3.17
C GLU A 204 15.57 1.58 2.86
N HIS A 205 15.30 2.39 1.82
CA HIS A 205 16.19 3.43 1.34
C HIS A 205 15.46 4.78 1.24
N PRO A 206 14.97 5.35 2.36
CA PRO A 206 14.10 6.53 2.37
C PRO A 206 14.78 7.81 1.87
N LYS A 207 16.10 7.80 1.73
CA LYS A 207 16.88 8.92 1.19
C LYS A 207 17.13 8.81 -0.32
N ASN A 208 16.69 7.74 -0.96
CA ASN A 208 16.96 7.47 -2.37
C ASN A 208 15.69 7.69 -3.20
N LYS A 209 15.84 8.18 -4.42
CA LYS A 209 14.70 8.36 -5.33
C LYS A 209 14.23 7.00 -5.87
N MET A 210 12.94 6.90 -6.16
CA MET A 210 12.39 5.81 -6.95
C MET A 210 12.57 6.12 -8.43
N MET A 211 12.94 5.11 -9.21
CA MET A 211 13.10 5.17 -10.66
C MET A 211 12.13 4.19 -11.32
N ALA A 212 11.40 4.69 -12.31
CA ALA A 212 10.55 3.88 -13.17
C ALA A 212 11.40 3.14 -14.21
N MET A 213 11.22 1.83 -14.29
CA MET A 213 11.80 0.96 -15.31
C MET A 213 10.67 0.51 -16.25
N PRO A 214 10.72 0.89 -17.53
CA PRO A 214 9.74 0.43 -18.52
C PRO A 214 9.65 -1.09 -18.50
N ARG A 215 8.43 -1.60 -18.50
CA ARG A 215 8.17 -3.04 -18.49
C ARG A 215 7.52 -3.47 -19.80
N ILE A 216 7.96 -4.60 -20.32
CA ILE A 216 7.41 -5.24 -21.51
C ILE A 216 6.85 -6.59 -21.07
N ASP A 217 5.63 -6.93 -21.51
CA ASP A 217 5.04 -8.23 -21.22
C ASP A 217 5.51 -9.32 -22.21
N SER A 218 4.98 -10.53 -22.04
CA SER A 218 5.28 -11.67 -22.92
C SER A 218 4.80 -11.48 -24.36
N GLU A 219 3.90 -10.54 -24.62
CA GLU A 219 3.40 -10.20 -25.96
C GLU A 219 4.30 -9.16 -26.65
N GLY A 220 5.37 -8.70 -25.99
CA GLY A 220 6.25 -7.66 -26.50
C GLY A 220 5.66 -6.25 -26.36
N VAL A 221 4.62 -6.08 -25.54
CA VAL A 221 3.89 -4.81 -25.39
C VAL A 221 4.32 -4.09 -24.12
N LEU A 222 4.54 -2.78 -24.22
CA LEU A 222 4.84 -1.91 -23.07
C LEU A 222 3.68 -1.96 -22.05
N CYS A 223 3.98 -2.30 -20.80
CA CYS A 223 3.00 -2.44 -19.71
C CYS A 223 3.50 -1.71 -18.46
N GLY A 224 2.86 -0.61 -18.08
CA GLY A 224 3.25 0.25 -16.96
C GLY A 224 4.78 0.37 -16.75
N ALA A 225 5.18 0.46 -15.49
CA ALA A 225 6.59 0.45 -15.10
C ALA A 225 6.80 -0.31 -13.80
N ASN A 226 7.94 -1.00 -13.69
CA ASN A 226 8.43 -1.47 -12.40
C ASN A 226 9.18 -0.33 -11.72
N PHE A 227 9.09 -0.22 -10.40
CA PHE A 227 9.80 0.83 -9.67
C PHE A 227 10.93 0.22 -8.85
N LYS A 228 12.11 0.82 -8.95
CA LYS A 228 13.29 0.43 -8.16
C LYS A 228 13.93 1.64 -7.52
N VAL A 229 14.68 1.40 -6.45
CA VAL A 229 15.48 2.43 -5.80
C VAL A 229 16.65 2.80 -6.70
N ASP A 230 16.79 4.10 -7.01
CA ASP A 230 18.00 4.64 -7.60
C ASP A 230 19.07 4.78 -6.52
N ALA A 231 20.05 3.87 -6.54
CA ALA A 231 21.14 3.87 -5.57
C ALA A 231 22.00 5.15 -5.64
N CYS A 232 22.05 5.80 -6.80
CA CYS A 232 22.93 6.92 -7.08
C CYS A 232 22.28 8.28 -6.79
N THR A 233 20.95 8.38 -6.85
CA THR A 233 20.25 9.65 -6.67
C THR A 233 19.60 9.78 -5.30
N LYS A 234 20.06 10.75 -4.51
CA LYS A 234 19.46 11.09 -3.22
C LYS A 234 18.29 12.06 -3.37
N ILE A 235 17.32 11.97 -2.47
CA ILE A 235 16.27 12.96 -2.30
C ILE A 235 16.90 14.18 -1.64
N ASN A 236 16.88 15.33 -2.32
CA ASN A 236 17.27 16.61 -1.74
C ASN A 236 16.23 17.00 -0.69
N SER A 237 16.45 16.61 0.56
CA SER A 237 15.61 16.98 1.70
C SER A 237 16.48 17.63 2.77
N ILE A 238 16.00 18.74 3.33
CA ILE A 238 16.59 19.33 4.54
C ILE A 238 16.35 18.31 5.66
N PRO A 239 17.40 17.81 6.34
CA PRO A 239 17.19 16.84 7.40
C PRO A 239 16.37 17.50 8.52
N ARG A 240 15.15 17.03 8.73
CA ARG A 240 14.44 17.30 9.98
C ARG A 240 15.27 16.64 11.08
N ARG A 241 15.91 17.45 11.92
CA ARG A 241 16.58 16.97 13.13
C ARG A 241 15.54 16.25 13.97
N GLY A 242 15.58 14.92 13.95
CA GLY A 242 14.90 14.12 14.97
C GLY A 242 15.46 14.53 16.33
N SER A 243 14.57 14.68 17.31
CA SER A 243 14.89 15.05 18.69
C SER A 243 15.61 13.95 19.48
N GLU A 244 16.39 13.09 18.82
CA GLU A 244 17.35 12.20 19.47
C GLU A 244 18.68 12.91 19.77
N ALA A 245 18.59 14.16 20.22
CA ALA A 245 19.66 14.71 21.03
C ALA A 245 19.58 13.99 22.38
N ASN A 246 20.44 12.98 22.55
CA ASN A 246 20.77 12.36 23.83
C ASN A 246 20.90 13.42 24.93
N TRP A 247 19.87 13.58 25.77
CA TRP A 247 19.93 14.43 26.97
C TRP A 247 20.71 13.77 28.12
N SER A 248 21.25 12.57 27.94
CA SER A 248 21.97 11.79 28.97
C SER A 248 23.50 11.88 28.93
N LEU A 249 24.10 12.68 28.04
CA LEU A 249 25.58 12.87 27.98
C LEU A 249 26.03 14.29 28.35
N SER A 250 25.35 14.91 29.32
CA SER A 250 25.87 16.10 30.00
C SER A 250 25.78 15.93 31.51
N ASN A 251 26.62 15.04 32.03
CA ASN A 251 27.22 15.14 33.36
C ASN A 251 28.22 13.99 33.57
N LEU A 252 29.45 14.22 33.13
CA LEU A 252 30.65 13.59 33.68
C LEU A 252 31.79 14.61 33.49
N ARG A 253 31.94 15.46 34.51
CA ARG A 253 33.24 16.00 34.91
C ARG A 253 33.81 15.08 35.97
#